data_AF-A0AAN4MYK6-F1
#
_entry.id   AF-A0AAN4MYK6-F1
#
_cell.length_a   1.000
_cell.length_b   1.000
_cell.length_c   1.000
_cell.angle_alpha   90.00
_cell.angle_beta   90.00
_cell.angle_gamma   90.00
#
_symmetry.space_group_name_H-M   'P 1'
#
loop_
_entity.id
_entity.type
_entity.pdbx_description
1 polymer ?
#
loop_
_entity_poly.entity_id
_entity_poly.type
_entity_poly.pdbx_seq_one_letter_code
_entity_poly.pdbx_strand_id
1 'polypeptide(L)'
;MKKKYYAALLAVVVIAFTGYNVYQSQKADASLSDLAMANVEALANGELSNGNCEGSWSQECCKCDYIHYTYACAIEVTGNSCYTVSGCSHYTN
;
A
#
# COMPACT_ATOMS: atom_id res chain seq x y z
N MET A 1 -43.91 33.91 6.06
CA MET A 1 -43.49 32.61 5.49
C MET A 1 -42.18 32.67 4.70
N LYS A 2 -41.91 33.71 3.88
CA LYS A 2 -40.69 33.87 3.08
C LYS A 2 -39.35 33.69 3.83
N LYS A 3 -39.19 34.27 5.03
CA LYS A 3 -37.96 34.16 5.86
C LYS A 3 -37.58 32.71 6.25
N LYS A 4 -38.56 31.81 6.43
CA LYS A 4 -38.29 30.40 6.79
C LYS A 4 -37.72 29.60 5.62
N TYR A 5 -38.12 29.94 4.39
CA TYR A 5 -37.57 29.34 3.17
C TYR A 5 -36.12 29.77 2.91
N TYR A 6 -35.78 31.04 3.16
CA TYR A 6 -34.38 31.49 3.06
C TYR A 6 -33.48 30.83 4.11
N ALA A 7 -33.97 30.65 5.33
CA ALA A 7 -33.24 29.94 6.37
C ALA A 7 -33.03 28.46 6.01
N ALA A 8 -34.05 27.79 5.46
CA ALA A 8 -33.94 26.43 4.97
C ALA A 8 -32.94 26.30 3.81
N LEU A 9 -32.95 27.26 2.88
CA LEU A 9 -32.01 27.28 1.75
C LEU A 9 -30.56 27.43 2.22
N LEU A 10 -30.31 28.33 3.17
CA LEU A 10 -28.99 28.49 3.80
C LEU A 10 -28.52 27.23 4.52
N ALA A 11 -29.42 26.54 5.23
CA ALA A 11 -29.09 25.28 5.90
C ALA A 11 -28.68 24.19 4.89
N VAL A 12 -29.40 24.06 3.77
CA VAL A 12 -29.07 23.11 2.69
C VAL A 12 -27.70 23.42 2.08
N VAL A 13 -27.41 24.70 1.84
CA VAL A 13 -26.12 25.14 1.32
C VAL A 13 -25.00 24.74 2.29
N VAL A 14 -25.14 25.05 3.58
CA VAL A 14 -24.13 24.68 4.60
C VAL A 14 -23.91 23.17 4.65
N ILE A 15 -24.98 22.37 4.64
CA ILE A 15 -24.88 20.89 4.65
C ILE A 15 -24.19 20.36 3.39
N ALA A 16 -24.49 20.93 2.22
CA ALA A 16 -23.86 20.53 0.97
C ALA A 16 -22.36 20.87 0.97
N PHE A 17 -21.98 22.06 1.46
CA PHE A 17 -20.58 22.46 1.55
C PHE A 17 -19.81 21.64 2.59
N THR A 18 -20.35 21.39 3.77
CA THR A 18 -19.68 20.55 4.77
C THR A 18 -19.59 19.10 4.31
N GLY A 19 -20.66 18.55 3.72
CA GLY A 19 -20.66 17.21 3.14
C GLY A 19 -19.65 17.05 2.00
N TYR A 20 -19.52 18.05 1.12
CA TYR A 20 -18.53 18.03 0.04
C TYR A 20 -17.09 18.08 0.55
N ASN A 21 -16.80 18.93 1.55
CA ASN A 21 -15.47 19.00 2.14
C ASN A 21 -15.10 17.71 2.88
N VAL A 22 -16.02 17.12 3.65
CA VAL A 22 -15.81 15.83 4.33
C VAL A 22 -15.61 14.70 3.33
N TYR A 23 -16.37 14.67 2.22
CA TYR A 23 -16.18 13.70 1.14
C TYR A 23 -14.79 13.83 0.50
N GLN A 24 -14.35 15.06 0.22
CA GLN A 24 -13.02 15.32 -0.33
C GLN A 24 -11.90 14.94 0.64
N SER A 25 -12.05 15.24 1.94
CA SER A 25 -11.07 14.84 2.97
C SER A 25 -10.98 13.32 3.11
N GLN A 26 -12.10 12.60 3.14
CA GLN A 26 -12.07 11.13 3.22
C GLN A 26 -11.50 10.48 1.96
N LYS A 27 -11.69 11.09 0.79
CA LYS A 27 -11.08 10.63 -0.47
C LYS A 27 -9.56 10.87 -0.47
N ALA A 28 -9.05 11.86 0.26
CA ALA A 28 -7.62 12.07 0.46
C ALA A 28 -7.02 11.11 1.50
N ASP A 29 -7.78 10.71 2.54
CA ASP A 29 -7.33 9.71 3.52
C ASP A 29 -7.31 8.26 2.99
N ALA A 30 -7.99 8.00 1.87
CA ALA A 30 -7.93 6.70 1.19
C ALA A 30 -6.61 6.44 0.45
N SER A 31 -5.75 7.46 0.29
CA SER A 31 -4.37 7.24 -0.14
C SER A 31 -3.49 7.01 1.09
N LEU A 32 -3.07 5.76 1.29
CA LEU A 32 -1.95 5.46 2.17
C LEU A 32 -0.78 6.37 1.78
N SER A 33 -0.26 7.14 2.74
CA SER A 33 0.85 8.05 2.49
C SER A 33 2.06 7.28 1.97
N ASP A 34 2.75 7.82 0.96
CA ASP A 34 4.01 7.27 0.44
C ASP A 34 5.02 6.98 1.57
N LEU A 35 4.99 7.78 2.64
CA LEU A 35 5.84 7.60 3.81
C LEU A 35 5.41 6.41 4.69
N ALA A 36 4.11 6.14 4.79
CA ALA A 36 3.61 4.96 5.49
C ALA A 36 3.94 3.68 4.71
N MET A 37 3.87 3.73 3.38
CA MET A 37 4.23 2.62 2.51
C MET A 37 5.74 2.33 2.53
N ALA A 38 6.59 3.37 2.47
CA ALA A 38 8.05 3.22 2.56
C ALA A 38 8.50 2.55 3.87
N ASN A 39 7.83 2.82 4.99
CA ASN A 39 8.12 2.16 6.27
C ASN A 39 7.72 0.68 6.27
N VAL A 40 6.64 0.32 5.57
CA VAL A 40 6.22 -1.08 5.39
C VAL A 40 7.19 -1.81 4.47
N GLU A 41 7.62 -1.18 3.38
CA GLU A 41 8.64 -1.74 2.48
C GLU A 41 10.01 -1.89 3.16
N ALA A 42 10.41 -0.93 3.99
CA ALA A 42 11.64 -1.02 4.77
C ALA A 42 11.58 -2.14 5.83
N LEU A 43 10.42 -2.31 6.48
CA LEU A 43 10.19 -3.42 7.40
C LEU A 43 10.24 -4.77 6.68
N ALA A 44 9.60 -4.88 5.51
CA ALA A 44 9.61 -6.10 4.70
C ALA A 44 11.03 -6.44 4.25
N ASN A 45 11.79 -5.49 3.69
CA ASN A 45 13.19 -5.70 3.29
C ASN A 45 14.10 -6.11 4.46
N GLY A 46 13.83 -5.66 5.68
CA GLY A 46 14.58 -6.06 6.88
C GLY A 46 14.44 -7.54 7.25
N GLU A 47 13.34 -8.20 6.85
CA GLU A 47 13.09 -9.62 7.12
C GLU A 47 13.57 -10.55 5.98
N LEU A 48 14.04 -9.99 4.87
CA LEU A 48 14.44 -10.72 3.67
C LEU A 48 15.90 -11.19 3.75
N SER A 49 16.09 -12.48 4.08
CA SER A 49 17.34 -13.26 3.98
C SER A 49 18.64 -12.50 4.26
N ASN A 50 18.69 -11.68 5.32
CA ASN A 50 19.88 -10.90 5.68
C ASN A 50 20.45 -10.01 4.55
N GLY A 51 19.60 -9.55 3.63
CA GLY A 51 20.00 -8.72 2.49
C GLY A 51 20.37 -9.49 1.23
N ASN A 52 20.05 -10.77 1.13
CA ASN A 52 20.22 -11.55 -0.10
C ASN A 52 19.01 -11.47 -1.06
N CYS A 53 17.91 -10.91 -0.58
CA CYS A 53 16.67 -10.73 -1.31
C CYS A 53 16.18 -9.29 -1.11
N GLU A 54 15.52 -8.73 -2.12
CA GLU A 54 14.86 -7.43 -2.05
C GLU A 54 13.39 -7.54 -2.44
N GLY A 55 12.56 -6.63 -1.93
CA GLY A 55 11.14 -6.57 -2.26
C GLY A 55 10.90 -6.30 -3.75
N SER A 56 10.03 -7.09 -4.37
CA SER A 56 9.68 -6.99 -5.79
C SER A 56 8.17 -6.95 -5.96
N TRP A 57 7.70 -6.07 -6.85
CA TRP A 57 6.29 -5.94 -7.24
C TRP A 57 5.88 -6.95 -8.31
N SER A 58 6.85 -7.60 -8.94
CA SER A 58 6.60 -8.73 -9.81
C SER A 58 6.18 -9.92 -8.94
N GLN A 59 5.25 -10.75 -9.41
CA GLN A 59 4.81 -11.99 -8.73
C GLN A 59 5.91 -13.08 -8.76
N GLU A 60 7.08 -12.68 -8.29
CA GLU A 60 8.33 -13.40 -8.23
C GLU A 60 8.64 -13.73 -6.77
N CYS A 61 9.52 -14.70 -6.58
CA CYS A 61 10.03 -15.03 -5.28
C CYS A 61 11.54 -15.15 -5.27
N CYS A 62 12.10 -14.74 -4.13
CA CYS A 62 13.47 -15.01 -3.79
C CYS A 62 13.51 -16.30 -2.97
N LYS A 63 14.25 -17.29 -3.46
CA LYS A 63 14.43 -18.57 -2.76
C LYS A 63 15.87 -18.70 -2.29
N CYS A 64 16.03 -18.95 -1.00
CA CYS A 64 17.31 -19.14 -0.32
C CYS A 64 17.27 -20.46 0.45
N ASP A 65 18.03 -21.46 0.02
CA ASP A 65 18.00 -22.81 0.60
C ASP A 65 16.57 -23.39 0.69
N TYR A 66 16.02 -23.49 1.91
CA TYR A 66 14.66 -23.98 2.20
C TYR A 66 13.65 -22.86 2.51
N ILE A 67 14.08 -21.60 2.47
CA ILE A 67 13.25 -20.43 2.74
C ILE A 67 12.76 -19.84 1.42
N HIS A 68 11.51 -19.38 1.43
CA HIS A 68 10.84 -18.83 0.27
C HIS A 68 10.21 -17.48 0.63
N TYR A 69 10.64 -16.42 -0.04
CA TYR A 69 10.12 -15.07 0.14
C TYR A 69 9.29 -14.67 -1.08
N THR A 70 7.98 -14.48 -0.87
CA THR A 70 7.06 -13.99 -1.91
C THR A 70 7.19 -12.49 -2.11
N TYR A 71 6.90 -11.98 -3.31
CA TYR A 71 7.09 -10.56 -3.65
C TYR A 71 8.53 -10.11 -3.40
N ALA A 72 9.48 -10.96 -3.79
CA ALA A 72 10.90 -10.69 -3.62
C ALA A 72 11.70 -11.23 -4.81
N CYS A 73 12.83 -10.60 -5.10
CA CYS A 73 13.82 -11.10 -6.04
C CYS A 73 15.17 -11.27 -5.34
N ALA A 74 16.01 -12.16 -5.86
CA ALA A 74 17.39 -12.30 -5.41
C ALA A 74 18.22 -11.14 -5.96
N ILE A 75 19.06 -10.56 -5.10
CA ILE A 75 19.98 -9.51 -5.52
C ILE A 75 21.34 -10.08 -5.94
N GLU A 76 21.99 -9.44 -6.89
CA GLU A 76 23.30 -9.88 -7.36
C GLU A 76 24.42 -9.40 -6.43
N VAL A 77 24.67 -10.14 -5.34
CA VAL A 77 25.78 -9.89 -4.42
C VAL A 77 26.73 -11.09 -4.35
N THR A 78 28.03 -10.82 -4.20
CA THR A 78 29.07 -11.85 -4.11
C THR A 78 28.81 -12.78 -2.93
N GLY A 79 28.60 -14.07 -3.20
CA GLY A 79 28.28 -15.07 -2.18
C GLY A 79 26.79 -15.26 -1.92
N ASN A 80 25.91 -14.60 -2.68
CA ASN A 80 24.49 -14.90 -2.64
C ASN A 80 24.20 -16.28 -3.24
N SER A 81 23.56 -17.16 -2.48
CA SER A 81 23.05 -18.45 -2.95
C SER A 81 21.58 -18.38 -3.39
N CYS A 82 20.92 -17.24 -3.20
CA CYS A 82 19.52 -17.07 -3.51
C CYS A 82 19.27 -16.83 -5.00
N TYR A 83 18.09 -17.21 -5.48
CA TYR A 83 17.70 -17.03 -6.87
C TYR A 83 16.22 -16.63 -7.01
N THR A 84 15.92 -15.91 -8.09
CA THR A 84 14.56 -15.44 -8.40
C THR A 84 13.78 -16.51 -9.19
N VAL A 85 12.54 -16.76 -8.79
CA VAL A 85 11.60 -17.66 -9.48
C VAL A 85 10.36 -16.87 -9.89
N SER A 86 9.93 -17.01 -11.14
CA SER A 86 8.71 -16.39 -11.65
C SER A 86 7.49 -17.31 -11.49
N GLY A 87 6.30 -16.73 -11.36
CA GLY A 87 5.05 -17.49 -11.29
C GLY A 87 4.81 -18.14 -9.94
N CYS A 88 5.28 -17.51 -8.87
CA CYS A 88 4.99 -17.99 -7.53
C CYS A 88 3.50 -17.91 -7.22
N SER A 89 2.93 -19.03 -6.79
CA SER A 89 1.57 -19.03 -6.25
C SER A 89 1.58 -18.36 -4.87
N HIS A 90 0.99 -17.17 -4.77
CA HIS A 90 0.68 -16.52 -3.49
C HIS A 90 -0.34 -17.31 -2.64
N TYR A 91 -0.97 -18.31 -3.25
CA TYR A 91 -1.97 -19.17 -2.66
C TYR A 91 -1.78 -20.59 -3.19
N THR A 92 -1.19 -21.48 -2.40
CA THR A 92 -1.41 -22.92 -2.57
C THR A 92 -2.08 -23.44 -1.31
N ASN A 93 -3.42 -23.50 -1.38
CA ASN A 93 -4.39 -24.00 -0.40
C ASN A 93 -4.40 -23.34 0.99
#